data_AF-X0TQU7-F1
#
_entry.id   AF-X0TQU7-F1
#
_cell.length_a   1.000
_cell.length_b   1.000
_cell.length_c   1.000
_cell.angle_alpha   90.00
_cell.angle_beta   90.00
_cell.angle_gamma   90.00
#
_symmetry.space_group_name_H-M   'P 1'
#
loop_
_entity.id
_entity.type
_entity.pdbx_description
1 polymer ?
#
loop_
_entity_poly.entity_id
_entity_poly.type
_entity_poly.pdbx_seq_one_letter_code
_entity_poly.pdbx_strand_id
1 'polypeptide(L)'
;MQALAQAILNNVNVYIITSDLHAGSYSSHTDLQYIYNYLLQLTHDKTKLNTFLHLATVSYTNAQKDNIGSHNKFWMVDNKIFYVGSHNIYPSSLQQFGVIIDSKAAAAQINKTLWNPLW
;
A
#
# COMPACT_ATOMS: atom_id res chain seq x y z
N MET A 1 -6.67 -5.04 7.54
CA MET A 1 -5.80 -6.23 7.38
C MET A 1 -6.55 -7.51 7.04
N GLN A 2 -7.68 -7.84 7.68
CA GLN A 2 -8.48 -9.04 7.34
C GLN A 2 -8.86 -9.15 5.85
N ALA A 3 -9.31 -8.05 5.23
CA ALA A 3 -9.62 -8.05 3.80
C ALA A 3 -8.39 -8.36 2.91
N LEU A 4 -7.20 -7.85 3.27
CA LEU A 4 -5.96 -8.14 2.54
C LEU A 4 -5.54 -9.60 2.72
N ALA A 5 -5.66 -10.14 3.94
CA ALA A 5 -5.40 -11.56 4.20
C ALA A 5 -6.32 -12.46 3.36
N GLN A 6 -7.61 -12.14 3.28
CA GLN A 6 -8.56 -12.90 2.46
C GLN A 6 -8.24 -12.79 0.96
N ALA A 7 -7.85 -11.60 0.48
CA ALA A 7 -7.42 -11.40 -0.90
C ALA A 7 -6.21 -12.28 -1.24
N ILE A 8 -5.20 -12.31 -0.38
CA ILE A 8 -4.01 -13.17 -0.53
C ILE A 8 -4.38 -14.65 -0.56
N LEU A 9 -5.24 -15.11 0.37
CA LEU A 9 -5.73 -16.50 0.37
C LEU A 9 -6.45 -16.86 -0.93
N ASN A 10 -7.11 -15.88 -1.56
CA ASN A 10 -7.80 -15.98 -2.85
C ASN A 10 -6.88 -15.75 -4.06
N ASN A 11 -5.55 -15.81 -3.91
CA ASN A 11 -4.56 -15.64 -4.97
C ASN A 11 -4.55 -14.24 -5.62
N VAL A 12 -5.00 -13.20 -4.90
CA VAL A 12 -4.92 -11.82 -5.36
C VAL A 12 -3.58 -11.23 -4.94
N ASN A 13 -2.85 -10.65 -5.89
CA ASN A 13 -1.63 -9.90 -5.58
C ASN A 13 -1.97 -8.65 -4.77
N VAL A 14 -1.31 -8.50 -3.61
CA VAL A 14 -1.42 -7.35 -2.72
C VAL A 14 -0.07 -6.66 -2.65
N TYR A 15 -0.04 -5.40 -3.06
CA TYR A 15 1.14 -4.55 -3.01
C TYR A 15 0.94 -3.46 -1.95
N ILE A 16 1.92 -3.31 -1.06
CA ILE A 16 1.90 -2.27 -0.02
C ILE A 16 3.24 -1.52 -0.07
N ILE A 17 3.16 -0.22 -0.34
CA ILE A 17 4.29 0.70 -0.29
C ILE A 17 4.04 1.68 0.85
N THR A 18 4.99 1.80 1.79
CA THR A 18 4.93 2.73 2.91
C THR A 18 6.07 3.74 2.86
N SER A 19 6.00 4.80 3.67
CA SER A 19 7.18 5.62 3.94
C SER A 19 8.34 4.79 4.49
N ASP A 20 9.56 5.26 4.27
CA ASP A 20 10.74 4.74 4.95
C ASP A 20 10.60 4.90 6.48
N LEU A 21 11.20 3.97 7.24
CA LEU A 21 11.12 3.96 8.69
C LEU A 21 11.69 5.23 9.32
N HIS A 22 12.72 5.81 8.69
CA HIS A 22 13.44 6.96 9.21
C HIS A 22 12.92 8.29 8.64
N ALA A 23 11.81 8.29 7.89
CA ALA A 23 11.20 9.49 7.29
C ALA A 23 10.53 10.47 8.29
N GLY A 24 10.94 10.44 9.57
CA GLY A 24 10.44 11.33 10.62
C GLY A 24 8.92 11.26 10.77
N SER A 25 8.26 12.43 10.80
CA SER A 25 6.80 12.53 10.95
C SER A 25 5.99 11.95 9.77
N TYR A 26 6.64 11.64 8.65
CA TYR A 26 6.00 10.98 7.50
C TYR A 26 5.98 9.46 7.62
N SER A 27 6.61 8.89 8.64
CA SER A 27 6.63 7.46 8.93
C SER A 27 5.59 7.09 9.99
N SER A 28 4.88 5.98 9.79
CA SER A 28 4.11 5.35 10.86
C SER A 28 5.00 4.54 11.82
N HIS A 29 6.31 4.51 11.57
CA HIS A 29 7.31 3.72 12.29
C HIS A 29 6.94 2.22 12.35
N THR A 30 6.17 1.76 11.36
CA THR A 30 5.75 0.37 11.22
C THR A 30 6.67 -0.33 10.25
N ASP A 31 7.44 -1.29 10.75
CA ASP A 31 8.33 -2.10 9.93
C ASP A 31 7.52 -3.02 8.98
N LEU A 32 8.04 -3.24 7.78
CA LEU A 32 7.48 -4.20 6.83
C LEU A 32 7.42 -5.61 7.43
N GLN A 33 8.38 -5.99 8.27
CA GLN A 33 8.36 -7.27 8.99
C GLN A 33 7.15 -7.37 9.93
N TYR A 34 6.74 -6.28 10.56
CA TYR A 34 5.53 -6.24 11.39
C TYR A 34 4.29 -6.50 10.54
N ILE A 35 4.17 -5.85 9.37
CA ILE A 35 3.05 -6.05 8.43
C ILE A 35 3.00 -7.51 7.96
N TYR A 36 4.14 -8.07 7.57
CA TYR A 36 4.26 -9.47 7.14
C TYR A 36 3.80 -10.43 8.26
N ASN A 37 4.34 -10.27 9.46
CA ASN A 37 4.01 -11.14 10.60
C ASN A 37 2.53 -11.03 10.98
N TYR A 38 1.95 -9.83 10.93
CA TYR A 38 0.53 -9.63 11.18
C TYR A 38 -0.33 -10.36 10.14
N LEU A 39 0.00 -10.25 8.86
CA LEU A 39 -0.70 -11.01 7.81
C LEU A 39 -0.49 -12.51 7.96
N LEU A 40 0.69 -12.96 8.38
CA LEU A 40 0.97 -14.38 8.63
C LEU A 40 0.11 -14.95 9.77
N GLN A 41 -0.12 -14.17 10.83
CA GLN A 41 -1.04 -14.55 11.89
C GLN A 41 -2.49 -14.67 11.42
N LEU A 42 -2.89 -13.90 10.39
CA LEU A 42 -4.25 -13.96 9.84
C LEU A 42 -4.41 -15.05 8.77
N THR A 43 -3.40 -15.29 7.95
CA THR A 43 -3.48 -16.26 6.85
C THR A 43 -3.10 -17.67 7.27
N HIS A 44 -2.21 -17.81 8.26
CA HIS A 44 -1.53 -19.06 8.60
C HIS A 44 -0.87 -19.77 7.40
N ASP A 45 -0.59 -19.04 6.31
CA ASP A 45 -0.09 -19.61 5.05
C ASP A 45 1.08 -18.76 4.52
N LYS A 46 2.29 -19.21 4.86
CA LYS A 46 3.53 -18.57 4.42
C LYS A 46 3.73 -18.65 2.91
N THR A 47 3.27 -19.73 2.27
CA THR A 47 3.42 -19.92 0.82
C THR A 47 2.59 -18.89 0.06
N LYS A 48 1.36 -18.64 0.52
CA LYS A 48 0.51 -17.58 -0.03
C LYS A 48 1.14 -16.20 0.14
N LEU A 49 1.66 -15.88 1.33
CA LEU A 49 2.34 -14.60 1.54
C LEU A 49 3.54 -14.43 0.61
N ASN A 50 4.40 -15.44 0.51
CA ASN A 50 5.61 -15.37 -0.33
C ASN A 50 5.29 -15.23 -1.83
N THR A 51 4.07 -15.57 -2.25
CA THR A 51 3.65 -15.52 -3.66
C THR A 51 2.86 -14.24 -3.97
N PHE A 52 1.96 -13.85 -3.09
CA PHE A 52 0.94 -12.83 -3.36
C PHE A 52 1.10 -11.54 -2.56
N LEU A 53 2.00 -11.47 -1.57
CA LEU A 53 2.27 -10.25 -0.81
C LEU A 53 3.58 -9.62 -1.27
N HIS A 54 3.49 -8.35 -1.67
CA HIS A 54 4.62 -7.53 -2.11
C HIS A 54 4.71 -6.31 -1.19
N LEU A 55 5.81 -6.19 -0.44
CA LEU A 55 6.04 -5.10 0.52
C LEU A 55 7.28 -4.30 0.11
N ALA A 56 7.20 -2.98 0.15
CA ALA A 56 8.35 -2.10 -0.05
C ALA A 56 8.21 -0.80 0.73
N THR A 57 9.35 -0.12 0.96
CA THR A 57 9.37 1.30 1.29
C THR A 57 9.43 2.12 0.01
N VAL A 58 8.90 3.34 0.06
CA VAL A 58 8.87 4.24 -1.09
C VAL A 58 10.28 4.65 -1.52
N SER A 59 10.50 4.67 -2.83
CA SER A 59 11.62 5.37 -3.44
C SER A 59 11.17 6.12 -4.69
N TYR A 60 11.78 7.29 -4.93
CA TYR A 60 11.55 8.09 -6.14
C TYR A 60 12.80 8.16 -7.03
N THR A 61 13.88 7.51 -6.62
CA THR A 61 15.17 7.52 -7.31
C THR A 61 15.81 6.15 -7.26
N ASN A 62 16.67 5.85 -8.23
CA ASN A 62 17.46 4.60 -8.21
C ASN A 62 18.57 4.59 -7.14
N ALA A 63 18.77 5.72 -6.43
CA ALA A 63 19.68 5.78 -5.29
C ALA A 63 18.92 5.35 -4.03
N GLN A 64 19.50 4.42 -3.28
CA GLN A 64 19.01 4.07 -1.94
C GLN A 64 19.24 5.28 -1.04
N LYS A 65 18.17 6.01 -0.74
CA LYS A 65 18.18 7.11 0.21
C LYS A 65 17.31 6.73 1.39
N ASP A 66 17.91 6.76 2.56
CA ASP A 66 17.18 6.65 3.80
C ASP A 66 16.35 7.93 4.01
N ASN A 67 15.26 7.84 4.77
CA ASN A 67 14.36 8.94 5.13
C ASN A 67 13.42 9.45 4.02
N ILE A 68 13.13 8.67 2.97
CA ILE A 68 12.09 9.07 1.99
C ILE A 68 10.69 8.85 2.58
N GLY A 69 9.93 9.94 2.70
CA GLY A 69 8.52 9.91 3.10
C GLY A 69 7.56 9.88 1.91
N SER A 70 6.44 9.17 2.08
CA SER A 70 5.24 9.33 1.25
C SER A 70 4.08 9.77 2.13
N HIS A 71 3.26 10.70 1.64
CA HIS A 71 2.06 11.14 2.35
C HIS A 71 0.76 10.77 1.62
N ASN A 72 0.87 9.91 0.60
CA ASN A 72 -0.25 9.46 -0.19
C ASN A 72 -1.23 8.66 0.68
N LYS A 73 -2.53 8.93 0.51
CA LYS A 73 -3.60 8.03 0.96
C LYS A 73 -4.33 7.52 -0.26
N PHE A 74 -3.78 6.44 -0.80
CA PHE A 74 -4.15 5.90 -2.09
C PHE A 74 -4.24 4.38 -2.01
N TRP A 75 -5.25 3.82 -2.67
CA TRP A 75 -5.32 2.40 -2.97
C TRP A 75 -6.04 2.20 -4.30
N MET A 76 -5.72 1.12 -5.00
CA MET A 76 -6.32 0.75 -6.28
C MET A 76 -6.62 -0.74 -6.31
N VAL A 77 -7.69 -1.11 -7.02
CA VAL A 77 -8.10 -2.50 -7.27
C VAL A 77 -8.33 -2.69 -8.77
N ASP A 78 -7.80 -3.79 -9.29
CA ASP A 78 -8.00 -4.29 -10.66
C ASP A 78 -7.72 -3.30 -11.80
N ASN A 79 -6.83 -2.31 -11.58
CA ASN A 79 -6.56 -1.23 -12.55
C ASN A 79 -7.84 -0.54 -13.05
N LYS A 80 -8.87 -0.47 -12.19
CA LYS A 80 -10.21 0.00 -12.55
C LYS A 80 -10.76 1.01 -11.56
N ILE A 81 -10.72 0.67 -10.27
CA ILE A 81 -11.25 1.48 -9.19
C ILE A 81 -10.12 1.89 -8.25
N PHE A 82 -10.11 3.15 -7.84
CA PHE A 82 -9.12 3.64 -6.89
C PHE A 82 -9.69 4.72 -5.97
N TYR A 83 -9.06 4.89 -4.82
CA TYR A 83 -9.35 5.94 -3.86
C TYR A 83 -8.22 6.95 -3.82
N VAL A 84 -8.59 8.22 -3.68
CA VAL A 84 -7.68 9.31 -3.31
C VAL A 84 -8.38 10.23 -2.32
N GLY A 85 -7.67 10.61 -1.26
CA GLY A 85 -8.23 11.48 -0.23
C GLY A 85 -7.30 11.72 0.94
N SER A 86 -7.87 12.06 2.09
CA SER A 86 -7.14 12.39 3.32
C SER A 86 -7.07 11.23 4.33
N HIS A 87 -7.95 10.23 4.21
CA HIS A 87 -8.03 9.11 5.17
C HIS A 87 -6.87 8.13 5.04
N ASN A 88 -5.98 8.08 6.04
CA ASN A 88 -4.92 7.07 6.11
C ASN A 88 -5.50 5.67 6.34
N ILE A 89 -4.78 4.63 5.89
CA ILE A 89 -5.15 3.23 6.19
C ILE A 89 -4.86 2.88 7.65
N TYR A 90 -3.85 3.50 8.27
CA TYR A 90 -3.60 3.33 9.69
C TYR A 90 -4.70 4.02 10.53
N PRO A 91 -5.02 3.49 11.73
CA PRO A 91 -6.07 4.04 12.57
C PRO A 91 -5.90 5.54 12.84
N SER A 92 -6.95 6.33 12.58
CA SER A 92 -7.02 7.74 12.95
C SER A 92 -8.46 8.12 13.27
N SER A 93 -8.67 9.06 14.20
CA SER A 93 -9.99 9.53 14.63
C SER A 93 -10.30 10.95 14.13
N LEU A 94 -9.75 11.32 12.98
CA LEU A 94 -9.89 12.65 12.39
C LEU A 94 -11.12 12.73 11.48
N GLN A 95 -11.62 13.94 11.23
CA GLN A 95 -12.52 14.17 10.10
C GLN A 95 -11.72 14.00 8.80
N GLN A 96 -12.21 13.15 7.91
CA GLN A 96 -11.53 12.81 6.67
C GLN A 96 -12.48 12.95 5.49
N PHE A 97 -11.92 13.19 4.31
CA PHE A 97 -12.64 13.25 3.05
C PHE A 97 -11.86 12.55 1.95
N GLY A 98 -12.55 11.97 0.98
CA GLY A 98 -11.94 11.37 -0.19
C GLY A 98 -12.97 10.91 -1.19
N VAL A 99 -12.50 10.48 -2.35
CA VAL A 99 -13.34 10.01 -3.44
C VAL A 99 -12.89 8.62 -3.87
N ILE A 100 -13.86 7.79 -4.23
CA ILE A 100 -13.64 6.51 -4.90
C ILE A 100 -14.07 6.71 -6.35
N ILE A 101 -13.15 6.44 -7.27
CA ILE A 101 -13.33 6.67 -8.69
C ILE A 101 -13.33 5.30 -9.38
N ASP A 102 -14.47 4.90 -9.94
CA ASP A 102 -14.60 3.75 -10.85
C ASP A 102 -14.56 4.27 -12.30
N SER A 103 -13.36 4.33 -12.86
CA SER A 103 -13.15 4.77 -14.25
C SER A 103 -11.88 4.17 -14.79
N LYS A 104 -12.02 3.27 -15.77
CA LYS A 104 -10.89 2.62 -16.44
C LYS A 104 -9.90 3.61 -17.04
N ALA A 105 -10.38 4.72 -17.60
CA ALA A 105 -9.52 5.75 -18.19
C ALA A 105 -8.68 6.47 -17.12
N ALA A 106 -9.31 6.87 -16.00
CA ALA A 106 -8.61 7.51 -14.89
C ALA A 106 -7.64 6.55 -14.19
N ALA A 107 -8.03 5.29 -14.02
CA ALA A 107 -7.17 4.26 -13.44
C ALA A 107 -5.94 3.99 -14.32
N ALA A 108 -6.11 3.92 -15.65
CA ALA A 108 -4.99 3.80 -16.58
C ALA A 108 -4.03 4.99 -16.50
N GLN A 109 -4.55 6.20 -16.36
CA GLN A 109 -3.74 7.40 -16.18
C GLN A 109 -2.95 7.34 -14.87
N ILE A 110 -3.59 7.07 -13.73
CA ILE A 110 -2.92 6.96 -12.43
C ILE A 110 -1.89 5.84 -12.41
N ASN A 111 -2.18 4.70 -13.04
CA ASN A 111 -1.20 3.63 -13.18
C ASN A 111 0.05 4.10 -13.92
N LYS A 112 -0.13 4.78 -15.05
CA LYS A 112 0.99 5.30 -15.85
C LYS A 112 1.80 6.36 -15.11
N THR A 113 1.14 7.27 -14.39
CA THR A 113 1.80 8.46 -13.83
C THR A 113 2.22 8.34 -12.38
N LEU A 114 1.65 7.41 -11.62
CA LEU A 114 1.92 7.24 -10.19
C LEU A 114 2.35 5.81 -9.85
N TRP A 115 1.52 4.79 -10.14
CA TRP A 115 1.79 3.45 -9.62
C TRP A 115 2.99 2.77 -10.28
N ASN A 116 3.04 2.72 -11.61
CA ASN A 116 4.12 2.03 -12.33
C ASN A 116 5.51 2.64 -12.13
N PRO A 117 5.67 3.97 -11.96
CA PRO A 117 6.97 4.53 -11.60
C PRO A 117 7.37 4.33 -10.14
N LEU A 118 6.40 4.05 -9.25
CA LEU A 118 6.61 3.91 -7.81
C LEU A 118 6.99 2.48 -7.40
N TRP A 119 6.47 1.49 -8.13
CA TRP A 119 6.75 0.07 -7.95
C TRP A 119 7.85 -0.40 -8.90
#